data_AF-A0A535DS03-F1
#
_entry.id   AF-A0A535DS03-F1
#
_cell.length_a   1.000
_cell.length_b   1.000
_cell.length_c   1.000
_cell.angle_alpha   90.00
_cell.angle_beta   90.00
_cell.angle_gamma   90.00
#
_symmetry.space_group_name_H-M   'P 1'
#
loop_
_entity.id
_entity.type
_entity.pdbx_description
1 polymer ?
#
loop_
_entity_poly.entity_id
_entity_poly.type
_entity_poly.pdbx_seq_one_letter_code
_entity_poly.pdbx_strand_id
1 'polypeptide(L)'
;MNHDAEHARKPAIAHLIWWFLFAQGGVIAAILLPVHILVQGILGPLGIVQVVDRHYDTWANVIGNPIVKLYLLVLIALPFFHFAHRLRYLLVDLGVPAARSLPAQVIFYGGAIVVTLVTIWVLLTTVPISFG
;
A
#
# COMPACT_ATOMS: atom_id res chain seq x y z
N MET A 1 5.48 -11.53 52.23
CA MET A 1 6.11 -12.43 51.25
C MET A 1 5.69 -11.92 49.88
N ASN A 2 6.58 -11.19 49.22
CA ASN A 2 6.29 -10.39 48.03
C ASN A 2 6.24 -11.29 46.79
N HIS A 3 5.10 -11.32 46.11
CA HIS A 3 4.96 -11.91 44.77
C HIS A 3 4.23 -10.98 43.81
N ASP A 4 4.50 -9.68 43.90
CA ASP A 4 4.20 -8.75 42.80
C ASP A 4 5.37 -8.80 41.82
N ALA A 5 5.45 -9.90 41.07
CA ALA A 5 6.31 -9.97 39.91
C ALA A 5 5.75 -9.00 38.88
N GLU A 6 6.36 -7.82 38.81
CA GLU A 6 6.16 -6.83 37.77
C GLU A 6 6.41 -7.51 36.41
N HIS A 7 5.33 -7.98 35.77
CA HIS A 7 5.37 -8.40 34.38
C HIS A 7 5.70 -7.18 33.55
N ALA A 8 6.99 -6.93 33.33
CA ALA A 8 7.47 -5.91 32.42
C ALA A 8 6.79 -6.13 31.05
N ARG A 9 5.75 -5.34 30.77
CA ARG A 9 5.00 -5.39 29.51
C ARG A 9 5.98 -5.05 28.40
N LYS A 10 6.40 -6.04 27.62
CA LYS A 10 7.19 -5.81 26.42
C LYS A 10 6.41 -4.88 25.49
N PRO A 11 6.99 -3.76 25.03
CA PRO A 11 6.27 -2.84 24.17
C PRO A 11 5.94 -3.53 22.84
N ALA A 12 4.67 -3.51 22.45
CA ALA A 12 4.17 -4.17 21.25
C ALA A 12 4.43 -3.32 19.98
N ILE A 13 5.68 -2.88 19.78
CA ILE A 13 6.08 -1.95 18.72
C ILE A 13 5.73 -2.49 17.33
N ALA A 14 6.00 -3.77 17.07
CA ALA A 14 5.70 -4.38 15.79
C ALA A 14 4.19 -4.32 15.48
N HIS A 15 3.34 -4.58 16.47
CA HIS A 15 1.89 -4.47 16.31
C HIS A 15 1.47 -3.04 15.97
N LEU A 16 2.07 -2.04 16.64
CA LEU A 16 1.81 -0.63 16.36
C LEU A 16 2.18 -0.26 14.92
N ILE A 17 3.33 -0.73 14.42
CA ILE A 17 3.76 -0.47 13.04
C ILE A 17 2.75 -1.06 12.03
N TRP A 18 2.36 -2.32 12.20
CA TRP A 18 1.41 -2.96 11.29
C TRP A 18 0.05 -2.28 11.31
N TRP A 19 -0.41 -1.88 12.49
CA TRP A 19 -1.69 -1.18 12.65
C TRP A 19 -1.65 0.23 12.06
N PHE A 20 -0.54 0.95 12.25
CA PHE A 20 -0.32 2.27 11.64
C PHE A 20 -0.35 2.18 10.10
N LEU A 21 0.41 1.26 9.50
CA LEU A 21 0.41 1.08 8.04
C LEU A 21 -0.97 0.67 7.51
N PHE A 22 -1.68 -0.18 8.25
CA PHE A 22 -3.07 -0.55 7.95
C PHE A 22 -4.01 0.68 7.95
N ALA A 23 -3.93 1.51 8.98
CA ALA A 23 -4.78 2.69 9.13
C ALA A 23 -4.51 3.72 8.03
N GLN A 24 -3.24 4.08 7.81
CA GLN A 24 -2.86 5.03 6.77
C GLN A 24 -3.19 4.49 5.37
N GLY A 25 -2.94 3.21 5.12
CA GLY A 25 -3.33 2.56 3.87
C GLY A 25 -4.83 2.59 3.62
N GLY A 26 -5.64 2.44 4.66
CA GLY A 26 -7.10 2.54 4.55
C GLY A 26 -7.58 3.95 4.20
N VAL A 27 -7.01 4.97 4.83
CA VAL A 27 -7.35 6.38 4.55
C VAL A 27 -6.97 6.74 3.11
N ILE A 28 -5.74 6.41 2.69
CA ILE A 28 -5.27 6.67 1.33
C ILE A 28 -6.13 5.93 0.30
N ALA A 29 -6.44 4.65 0.55
CA ALA A 29 -7.28 3.85 -0.32
C ALA A 29 -8.69 4.45 -0.46
N ALA A 30 -9.31 4.85 0.65
CA ALA A 30 -10.67 5.37 0.67
C ALA A 30 -10.83 6.69 -0.08
N ILE A 31 -9.80 7.53 -0.11
CA ILE A 31 -9.84 8.83 -0.79
C ILE A 31 -9.41 8.69 -2.24
N LEU A 32 -8.26 8.07 -2.51
CA LEU A 32 -7.63 8.12 -3.83
C LEU A 32 -8.17 7.06 -4.79
N LEU A 33 -8.43 5.83 -4.34
CA LEU A 33 -8.87 4.76 -5.26
C LEU A 33 -10.20 5.08 -5.94
N PRO A 34 -11.25 5.60 -5.26
CA PRO A 34 -12.49 5.96 -5.94
C PRO A 34 -12.28 7.01 -7.02
N VAL A 35 -11.43 8.02 -6.76
CA VAL A 35 -11.11 9.07 -7.73
C VAL A 35 -10.39 8.49 -8.95
N HIS A 36 -9.40 7.62 -8.74
CA HIS A 36 -8.69 6.95 -9.84
C HIS A 36 -9.60 6.02 -10.65
N ILE A 37 -10.41 5.20 -9.98
CA ILE A 37 -11.36 4.31 -10.63
C ILE A 37 -12.35 5.11 -11.47
N LEU A 38 -12.91 6.19 -10.91
CA LEU A 38 -13.88 7.02 -11.62
C LEU A 38 -13.24 7.77 -12.79
N VAL A 39 -12.19 8.55 -12.55
CA VAL A 39 -11.61 9.44 -13.56
C VAL A 39 -10.86 8.65 -14.63
N GLN A 40 -9.96 7.75 -14.23
CA GLN A 40 -9.11 7.02 -15.17
C GLN A 40 -9.76 5.73 -15.66
N GLY A 41 -10.53 5.04 -14.81
CA GLY A 41 -11.15 3.75 -15.15
C GLY A 41 -12.49 3.87 -15.87
N ILE A 42 -13.26 4.95 -15.67
CA ILE A 42 -14.62 5.11 -16.23
C ILE A 42 -14.71 6.33 -17.15
N LEU A 43 -14.50 7.53 -16.63
CA LEU A 43 -14.76 8.78 -17.37
C LEU A 43 -13.77 8.99 -18.53
N GLY A 44 -12.49 8.66 -18.34
CA GLY A 44 -11.47 8.74 -19.38
C GLY A 44 -11.78 7.84 -20.59
N PRO A 45 -12.02 6.53 -20.39
CA PRO A 45 -12.42 5.62 -21.47
C PRO A 45 -13.70 6.02 -22.20
N LEU A 46 -14.65 6.68 -21.52
CA LEU A 46 -15.87 7.22 -22.11
C LEU A 46 -15.66 8.56 -22.85
N GLY A 47 -14.48 9.16 -22.77
CA GLY A 47 -14.17 10.45 -23.39
C GLY A 47 -14.83 11.65 -22.70
N ILE A 48 -15.35 11.48 -21.48
CA ILE A 48 -16.04 12.54 -20.72
C ILE A 48 -15.05 13.53 -20.12
N VAL A 49 -13.88 13.04 -19.69
CA VAL A 49 -12.80 13.87 -19.13
C VAL A 49 -11.52 13.63 -19.90
N GLN A 50 -10.71 14.68 -20.04
CA GLN A 50 -9.36 14.55 -20.56
C GLN A 50 -8.49 13.84 -19.53
N VAL A 51 -8.05 12.64 -19.85
CA VAL A 51 -6.99 11.92 -19.15
C VAL A 51 -5.69 12.08 -19.94
N VAL A 52 -4.55 11.86 -19.28
CA VAL A 52 -3.26 11.78 -19.97
C VAL A 52 -3.43 10.84 -21.17
N ASP A 53 -3.05 11.33 -22.34
CA ASP A 53 -3.25 10.61 -23.58
C ASP A 53 -2.52 9.26 -23.57
N ARG A 54 -2.83 8.38 -24.51
CA ARG A 54 -2.18 7.05 -24.56
C ARG A 54 -0.79 7.10 -25.20
N HIS A 55 -0.21 8.28 -25.38
CA HIS A 55 1.10 8.42 -25.98
C HIS A 55 2.19 8.21 -24.93
N TYR A 56 3.20 7.43 -25.31
CA TYR A 56 4.31 7.07 -24.43
C TYR A 56 5.05 8.30 -23.89
N ASP A 57 5.32 9.30 -24.74
CA ASP A 57 6.14 10.46 -24.40
C ASP A 57 5.48 11.34 -23.32
N THR A 58 4.16 11.51 -23.37
CA THR A 58 3.42 12.26 -22.34
C THR A 58 3.52 11.56 -20.99
N TRP A 59 3.31 10.24 -20.95
CA TRP A 59 3.46 9.46 -19.72
C TRP A 59 4.89 9.43 -19.21
N ALA A 60 5.88 9.34 -20.09
CA ALA A 60 7.29 9.41 -19.72
C ALA A 60 7.60 10.74 -19.03
N ASN A 61 7.13 11.86 -19.58
CA ASN A 61 7.31 13.18 -18.96
C ASN A 61 6.63 13.29 -17.59
N VAL A 62 5.39 12.80 -17.46
CA VAL A 62 4.64 12.79 -16.19
C VAL A 62 5.34 11.91 -15.14
N ILE A 63 5.73 10.70 -15.50
CA ILE A 63 6.39 9.73 -14.60
C ILE A 63 7.83 10.13 -14.29
N GLY A 64 8.48 10.95 -15.13
CA GLY A 64 9.79 11.52 -14.86
C GLY A 64 9.79 12.43 -13.64
N ASN A 65 8.66 13.06 -13.30
CA ASN A 65 8.55 13.94 -12.14
C ASN A 65 8.67 13.16 -10.81
N PRO A 66 9.60 13.51 -9.91
CA PRO A 66 9.82 12.80 -8.66
C PRO A 66 8.61 12.83 -7.71
N ILE A 67 7.80 13.90 -7.75
CA ILE A 67 6.58 14.02 -6.94
C ILE A 67 5.54 13.01 -7.42
N VAL A 68 5.41 12.81 -8.74
CA VAL A 68 4.50 11.81 -9.31
C VAL A 68 4.95 10.40 -8.94
N LYS A 69 6.26 10.10 -9.02
CA LYS A 69 6.79 8.81 -8.56
C LYS A 69 6.48 8.57 -7.07
N LEU A 70 6.72 9.56 -6.21
CA LEU A 70 6.41 9.47 -4.78
C LEU A 70 4.91 9.24 -4.55
N TYR A 71 4.06 9.97 -5.27
CA TYR A 71 2.62 9.80 -5.23
C TYR A 71 2.21 8.37 -5.59
N LEU A 72 2.72 7.82 -6.70
CA LEU A 72 2.44 6.46 -7.14
C LEU A 72 2.94 5.41 -6.13
N LEU A 73 4.10 5.65 -5.52
CA LEU A 73 4.62 4.78 -4.46
C LEU A 73 3.65 4.73 -3.28
N VAL A 74 3.16 5.87 -2.80
CA VAL A 74 2.20 5.95 -1.69
C VAL A 74 0.85 5.33 -2.07
N LEU A 75 0.35 5.65 -3.27
CA LEU A 75 -0.92 5.15 -3.79
C LEU A 75 -0.94 3.63 -3.94
N ILE A 76 0.20 3.01 -4.23
CA ILE A 76 0.29 1.55 -4.38
C ILE A 76 0.66 0.92 -3.03
N ALA A 77 1.77 1.29 -2.41
CA ALA A 77 2.31 0.59 -1.25
C ALA A 77 1.36 0.58 -0.05
N LEU A 78 0.79 1.74 0.34
CA LEU A 78 -0.01 1.82 1.57
C LEU A 78 -1.33 1.04 1.47
N PRO A 79 -2.13 1.14 0.39
CA PRO A 79 -3.30 0.29 0.23
C PRO A 79 -2.99 -1.21 0.25
N PHE A 80 -1.82 -1.64 -0.21
CA PHE A 80 -1.41 -3.05 -0.11
C PHE A 80 -1.14 -3.49 1.34
N PHE A 81 -0.58 -2.63 2.20
CA PHE A 81 -0.50 -2.93 3.64
C PHE A 81 -1.89 -3.02 4.29
N HIS A 82 -2.81 -2.14 3.90
CA HIS A 82 -4.21 -2.21 4.35
C HIS A 82 -4.86 -3.53 3.94
N PHE A 83 -4.72 -3.90 2.65
CA PHE A 83 -5.23 -5.15 2.10
C PHE A 83 -4.65 -6.37 2.81
N ALA A 84 -3.33 -6.43 2.99
CA ALA A 84 -2.66 -7.54 3.67
C ALA A 84 -3.16 -7.73 5.11
N HIS A 85 -3.34 -6.64 5.85
CA HIS A 85 -3.91 -6.68 7.20
C HIS A 85 -5.35 -7.20 7.18
N ARG A 86 -6.22 -6.60 6.36
CA ARG A 86 -7.64 -7.02 6.26
C ARG A 86 -7.80 -8.46 5.81
N LEU A 87 -7.05 -8.89 4.80
CA LEU A 87 -7.13 -10.25 4.26
C LEU A 87 -6.69 -11.29 5.29
N ARG A 88 -5.62 -11.02 6.05
CA ARG A 88 -5.20 -11.90 7.14
C ARG A 88 -6.30 -12.07 8.18
N TYR A 89 -6.88 -10.97 8.65
CA TYR A 89 -7.93 -11.03 9.67
C TYR A 89 -9.23 -11.60 9.12
N LEU A 90 -9.57 -11.34 7.86
CA LEU A 90 -10.69 -12.01 7.18
C LEU A 90 -10.54 -13.53 7.22
N LEU A 91 -9.34 -14.08 6.96
CA LEU A 91 -9.11 -15.52 7.07
C LEU A 91 -9.24 -16.04 8.51
N VAL A 92 -8.82 -15.26 9.49
CA VAL A 92 -9.04 -15.60 10.91
C VAL A 92 -10.53 -15.65 11.23
N ASP A 93 -11.29 -14.68 10.75
CA ASP A 93 -12.74 -14.56 10.97
C ASP A 93 -13.51 -15.67 10.24
N LEU A 94 -13.03 -16.12 9.08
CA LEU A 94 -13.52 -17.30 8.36
C LEU A 94 -13.12 -18.63 9.01
N GLY A 95 -12.43 -18.61 10.15
CA GLY A 95 -12.11 -19.80 10.93
C GLY A 95 -10.83 -20.51 10.51
N VAL A 96 -9.91 -19.85 9.78
CA VAL A 96 -8.58 -20.40 9.45
C VAL A 96 -7.59 -20.08 10.60
N PRO A 97 -7.29 -21.02 11.52
CA PRO A 97 -6.49 -20.70 12.70
C PRO A 97 -5.03 -20.43 12.34
N ALA A 98 -4.56 -21.03 11.25
CA ALA A 98 -3.22 -20.82 10.69
C ALA A 98 -2.94 -19.35 10.34
N ALA A 99 -3.96 -18.53 10.06
CA ALA A 99 -3.79 -17.10 9.77
C ALA A 99 -3.31 -16.29 10.99
N ARG A 100 -3.47 -16.82 12.22
CA ARG A 100 -2.93 -16.21 13.44
C ARG A 100 -1.44 -16.46 13.63
N SER A 101 -0.88 -17.43 12.91
CA SER A 101 0.52 -17.85 13.06
C SER A 101 1.52 -16.81 12.55
N LEU A 102 2.76 -16.87 13.06
CA LEU A 102 3.85 -16.03 12.58
C LEU A 102 4.14 -16.22 11.08
N PRO A 103 4.14 -17.44 10.51
CA PRO A 103 4.28 -17.63 9.07
C PRO A 103 3.23 -16.88 8.24
N ALA A 104 1.96 -16.92 8.65
CA ALA A 104 0.92 -16.18 7.95
C ALA A 104 1.17 -14.66 8.03
N GLN A 105 1.60 -14.15 9.19
CA GLN A 105 2.00 -12.76 9.33
C GLN A 105 3.12 -12.38 8.35
N VAL A 106 4.17 -13.20 8.25
CA VAL A 106 5.28 -12.98 7.30
C VAL A 106 4.79 -13.02 5.85
N ILE A 107 3.90 -13.94 5.49
CA ILE A 107 3.37 -14.03 4.12
C ILE A 107 2.56 -12.78 3.74
N PHE A 108 1.60 -12.37 4.58
CA PHE A 108 0.72 -11.24 4.25
C PHE A 108 1.49 -9.91 4.23
N TYR A 109 2.22 -9.60 5.30
CA TYR A 109 2.96 -8.34 5.35
C TYR A 109 4.22 -8.36 4.48
N GLY A 110 4.87 -9.53 4.34
CA GLY A 110 5.98 -9.71 3.40
C GLY A 110 5.52 -9.52 1.96
N GLY A 111 4.32 -9.98 1.59
CA GLY A 111 3.72 -9.70 0.29
C GLY A 111 3.58 -8.20 0.03
N ALA A 112 3.07 -7.42 1.01
CA ALA A 112 2.99 -5.97 0.89
C ALA A 112 4.37 -5.30 0.77
N ILE A 113 5.39 -5.80 1.49
CA ILE A 113 6.78 -5.33 1.36
C ILE A 113 7.31 -5.63 -0.05
N VAL A 114 7.11 -6.83 -0.57
CA VAL A 114 7.54 -7.21 -1.93
C VAL A 114 6.90 -6.29 -2.97
N VAL A 115 5.59 -6.04 -2.87
CA VAL A 115 4.89 -5.10 -3.77
C VAL A 115 5.50 -3.70 -3.67
N THR A 116 5.83 -3.24 -2.46
CA THR A 116 6.49 -1.94 -2.26
C THR A 116 7.85 -1.89 -2.95
N LEU A 117 8.70 -2.92 -2.76
CA LEU A 117 10.02 -3.00 -3.38
C LEU A 117 9.95 -3.07 -4.90
N VAL A 118 9.02 -3.85 -5.45
CA VAL A 118 8.78 -3.91 -6.89
C VAL A 118 8.31 -2.55 -7.42
N THR A 119 7.42 -1.86 -6.70
CA THR A 119 6.97 -0.52 -7.08
C THR A 119 8.13 0.47 -7.12
N ILE A 120 8.99 0.49 -6.09
CA ILE A 120 10.20 1.32 -6.06
C ILE A 120 11.09 0.98 -7.26
N TRP A 121 11.36 -0.30 -7.49
CA TRP A 121 12.20 -0.75 -8.59
C TRP A 121 11.66 -0.30 -9.96
N VAL A 122 10.36 -0.50 -10.22
CA VAL A 122 9.71 -0.05 -11.46
C VAL A 122 9.80 1.47 -11.60
N LEU A 123 9.48 2.23 -10.55
CA LEU A 123 9.50 3.69 -10.61
C LEU A 123 10.91 4.25 -10.85
N LEU A 124 11.96 3.61 -10.35
CA LEU A 124 13.34 4.07 -10.54
C LEU A 124 13.97 3.62 -11.87
N THR A 125 13.50 2.53 -12.46
CA THR A 125 14.10 1.96 -13.68
C THR A 125 13.39 2.35 -14.98
N THR A 126 12.10 2.69 -14.94
CA THR A 126 11.31 2.96 -16.15
C THR A 126 11.65 4.28 -16.83
N VAL A 127 11.74 5.37 -16.06
CA VAL A 127 12.02 6.72 -16.59
C VAL A 127 12.96 7.44 -15.63
N PRO A 128 14.05 8.08 -16.13
CA PRO A 128 14.93 8.91 -15.31
C PRO A 128 14.16 10.00 -14.56
N ILE A 129 14.61 10.33 -13.36
CA ILE A 129 14.04 11.45 -12.60
C ILE A 129 14.42 12.74 -13.32
N SER A 130 13.41 13.52 -13.70
CA SER A 130 13.54 14.85 -14.28
C SER A 130 12.85 15.87 -13.38
N PHE A 131 13.49 17.01 -13.15
CA PHE A 131 12.96 18.08 -12.29
C PHE A 131 12.19 19.17 -13.06
N GLY A 132 11.94 18.94 -14.35
CA GLY A 132 11.45 19.95 -15.28
C GLY A 132 12.57 20.54 -16.11
#